data_AF-A0A4Q5RC29-F1
#
_entry.id   AF-A0A4Q5RC29-F1
#
_cell.length_a   1.000
_cell.length_b   1.000
_cell.length_c   1.000
_cell.angle_alpha   90.00
_cell.angle_beta   90.00
_cell.angle_gamma   90.00
#
_symmetry.space_group_name_H-M   'P 1'
#
loop_
_entity.id
_entity.type
_entity.pdbx_description
1 polymer ?
#
loop_
_entity_poly.entity_id
_entity_poly.type
_entity_poly.pdbx_seq_one_letter_code
_entity_poly.pdbx_strand_id
1 'polypeptide(L)'
;MLSLPKQLSHATQVRESCFGKLSMTGFFILLVPASTHSTTSLPTTPPATATLLTPIGPLLLRGSEAGLHEVVFQEDAPALAAVPDCLREAHRQLSAYFGRELREFDLVLAPLAGTEFQRRVWAALVGVKHGRTASYLDLARQLGAAGAVRAVGAANGQNPLLLVRP
;
A
#
# COMPACT_ATOMS: atom_id res chain seq x y z
N MET A 1 -28.37 63.33 19.89
CA MET A 1 -28.67 63.01 21.30
C MET A 1 -28.89 61.52 21.41
N LEU A 2 -28.01 60.82 22.15
CA LEU A 2 -28.27 59.66 23.01
C LEU A 2 -28.91 58.40 22.36
N SER A 3 -28.45 57.16 22.52
CA SER A 3 -27.43 56.58 23.38
C SER A 3 -27.37 55.07 23.04
N LEU A 4 -26.19 54.46 22.96
CA LEU A 4 -25.97 53.11 23.53
C LEU A 4 -26.15 53.23 25.06
N PRO A 5 -26.47 52.20 25.88
CA PRO A 5 -25.89 50.84 25.84
C PRO A 5 -26.92 49.75 26.27
N LYS A 6 -26.67 48.44 26.50
CA LYS A 6 -25.85 47.76 27.53
C LYS A 6 -26.16 46.24 27.37
N GLN A 7 -25.15 45.37 27.22
CA GLN A 7 -24.65 44.40 28.23
C GLN A 7 -25.54 43.19 28.56
N LEU A 8 -24.96 41.97 28.48
CA LEU A 8 -25.09 40.79 29.38
C LEU A 8 -24.48 39.58 28.62
N SER A 9 -23.20 39.25 28.76
CA SER A 9 -22.53 38.61 29.91
C SER A 9 -23.31 37.43 30.50
N HIS A 10 -22.84 36.22 30.24
CA HIS A 10 -22.92 35.09 31.17
C HIS A 10 -21.61 34.30 31.07
N ALA A 11 -20.68 34.65 31.96
CA ALA A 11 -19.60 33.80 32.40
C ALA A 11 -19.97 33.26 33.79
N THR A 12 -19.98 31.93 33.93
CA THR A 12 -20.02 31.20 35.22
C THR A 12 -19.11 30.00 35.03
N GLN A 13 -17.81 30.12 35.31
CA GLN A 13 -17.16 29.85 36.60
C GLN A 13 -17.08 28.36 36.96
N VAL A 14 -15.86 27.81 36.85
CA VAL A 14 -15.39 26.77 37.76
C VAL A 14 -14.09 27.27 38.39
N ARG A 15 -14.10 27.21 39.72
CA ARG A 15 -13.07 27.64 40.66
C ARG A 15 -11.93 26.62 40.69
N GLU A 16 -10.69 27.09 40.81
CA GLU A 16 -9.72 26.45 41.69
C GLU A 16 -8.90 27.52 42.42
N SER A 17 -8.64 27.24 43.70
CA SER A 17 -8.25 28.17 44.74
C SER A 17 -6.89 27.77 45.31
N CYS A 18 -6.05 28.78 45.51
CA CYS A 18 -5.05 28.92 46.57
C CYS A 18 -3.83 27.96 46.66
N PHE A 19 -2.69 28.56 46.31
CA PHE A 19 -1.55 28.88 47.20
C PHE A 19 -0.68 27.73 47.76
N GLY A 20 0.55 27.65 47.26
CA GLY A 20 1.68 27.00 47.91
C GLY A 20 3.00 27.61 47.44
N LYS A 21 3.66 28.33 48.34
CA LYS A 21 4.96 29.02 48.15
C LYS A 21 6.07 28.04 47.75
N LEU A 22 6.93 28.39 46.79
CA LEU A 22 8.36 28.05 46.87
C LEU A 22 9.25 28.95 46.01
N SER A 23 10.44 29.18 46.55
CA SER A 23 11.50 30.12 46.20
C SER A 23 12.35 29.70 44.99
N MET A 24 12.95 30.72 44.35
CA MET A 24 14.20 30.75 43.57
C MET A 24 14.79 29.43 43.06
N THR A 25 14.89 29.27 41.74
CA THR A 25 16.16 29.16 40.98
C THR A 25 15.82 29.16 39.48
N GLY A 26 16.47 30.03 38.72
CA GLY A 26 16.21 30.21 37.29
C GLY A 26 16.56 28.98 36.45
N PHE A 27 15.60 28.54 35.65
CA PHE A 27 15.82 27.64 34.52
C PHE A 27 15.04 28.22 33.34
N PHE A 28 15.76 28.92 32.45
CA PHE A 28 15.19 29.50 31.24
C PHE A 28 15.03 28.35 30.22
N ILE A 29 13.91 27.63 30.30
CA ILE A 29 13.54 26.64 29.28
C ILE A 29 13.13 27.44 28.04
N LEU A 30 14.05 27.56 27.07
CA LEU A 30 13.72 27.99 25.72
C LEU A 30 12.71 26.99 25.15
N LEU A 31 11.44 27.39 25.15
CA LEU A 31 10.35 26.69 24.48
C LEU A 31 10.62 26.76 22.96
N VAL A 32 11.28 25.74 22.42
CA VAL A 32 11.38 25.56 20.96
C VAL A 32 9.96 25.29 20.47
N PRO A 33 9.36 26.15 19.62
CA PRO A 33 8.05 25.86 19.08
C PRO A 33 8.14 24.58 18.25
N ALA A 34 7.28 23.60 18.57
CA ALA A 34 7.17 22.38 17.80
C ALA A 34 6.90 22.75 16.33
N SER A 35 7.86 22.49 15.46
CA SER A 35 7.69 22.61 14.02
C SER A 35 6.49 21.78 13.60
N THR A 36 5.43 22.45 13.16
CA THR A 36 4.30 21.82 12.47
C THR A 36 4.84 21.22 11.18
N HIS A 37 5.21 19.94 11.21
CA HIS A 37 5.40 19.19 9.98
C HIS A 37 4.02 19.06 9.32
N SER A 38 3.76 19.94 8.35
CA SER A 38 2.66 19.74 7.41
C SER A 38 2.97 18.49 6.60
N THR A 39 2.47 17.35 7.06
CA THR A 39 2.47 16.11 6.27
C THR A 39 1.46 16.33 5.14
N THR A 40 1.92 16.85 4.01
CA THR A 40 1.14 16.85 2.77
C THR A 40 0.97 15.39 2.35
N SER A 41 -0.10 14.75 2.80
CA SER A 41 -0.56 13.50 2.20
C SER A 41 -1.01 13.84 0.78
N LEU A 42 -0.27 13.36 -0.22
CA LEU A 42 -0.70 13.45 -1.61
C LEU A 42 -2.10 12.85 -1.75
N PRO A 43 -2.98 13.41 -2.59
CA PRO A 43 -4.25 12.77 -2.90
C PRO A 43 -3.98 11.42 -3.56
N THR A 44 -4.20 10.33 -2.82
CA THR A 44 -4.09 8.97 -3.36
C THR A 44 -5.33 8.72 -4.21
N THR A 45 -5.24 9.01 -5.50
CA THR A 45 -6.26 8.57 -6.47
C THR A 45 -6.45 7.06 -6.29
N PRO A 46 -7.69 6.57 -6.09
CA PRO A 46 -7.93 5.14 -5.95
C PRO A 46 -7.41 4.43 -7.20
N PRO A 47 -6.76 3.26 -7.05
CA PRO A 47 -6.18 2.56 -8.19
C PRO A 47 -7.27 2.20 -9.20
N ALA A 48 -6.96 2.42 -10.48
CA ALA A 48 -7.80 2.00 -11.59
C ALA A 48 -7.92 0.47 -11.60
N THR A 49 -9.04 -0.04 -12.08
CA THR A 49 -9.31 -1.49 -12.12
C THR A 49 -9.75 -1.96 -13.49
N ALA A 50 -9.36 -3.18 -13.85
CA ALA A 50 -9.83 -3.86 -15.06
C ALA A 50 -10.04 -5.35 -14.77
N THR A 51 -11.02 -5.96 -15.41
CA THR A 51 -11.30 -7.40 -15.30
C THR A 51 -10.95 -8.08 -16.62
N LEU A 52 -10.22 -9.20 -16.55
CA LEU A 52 -9.93 -10.09 -17.67
C LEU A 52 -10.55 -11.46 -17.40
N LEU A 53 -11.37 -11.97 -18.32
CA LEU A 53 -11.85 -13.34 -18.23
C LEU A 53 -10.78 -14.31 -18.72
N THR A 54 -10.46 -15.31 -17.90
CA THR A 54 -9.46 -16.33 -18.22
C THR A 54 -10.08 -17.73 -18.13
N PRO A 55 -9.46 -18.76 -18.73
CA PRO A 55 -9.94 -20.15 -18.62
C PRO A 55 -10.04 -20.68 -17.18
N ILE A 56 -9.39 -20.03 -16.21
CA ILE A 56 -9.34 -20.45 -14.80
C ILE A 56 -10.07 -19.47 -13.86
N GLY A 57 -10.86 -18.55 -14.42
CA GLY A 57 -11.70 -17.60 -13.68
C GLY A 57 -11.41 -16.13 -14.00
N PRO A 58 -12.21 -15.20 -13.45
CA PRO A 58 -11.98 -13.77 -13.64
C PRO A 58 -10.70 -13.31 -12.92
N LEU A 59 -9.86 -12.58 -13.65
CA LEU A 59 -8.63 -11.99 -13.16
C LEU A 59 -8.84 -10.48 -13.01
N LEU A 60 -8.72 -9.99 -11.78
CA LEU A 60 -8.78 -8.57 -11.47
C LEU A 60 -7.37 -7.98 -11.53
N LEU A 61 -7.25 -6.89 -12.29
CA LEU A 61 -6.06 -6.07 -12.37
C LEU A 61 -6.32 -4.75 -11.64
N ARG A 62 -5.37 -4.32 -10.81
CA ARG A 62 -5.39 -2.97 -10.22
C ARG A 62 -4.07 -2.25 -10.49
N GLY A 63 -4.14 -0.96 -10.78
CA GLY A 63 -2.94 -0.18 -11.08
C GLY A 63 -3.19 1.32 -11.10
N SER A 64 -2.13 2.05 -11.40
CA SER A 64 -2.13 3.50 -11.57
C SER A 64 -1.08 3.89 -12.61
N GLU A 65 -0.85 5.19 -12.79
CA GLU A 65 0.27 5.69 -13.60
C GLU A 65 1.65 5.20 -13.08
N ALA A 66 1.75 4.78 -11.81
CA ALA A 66 2.96 4.18 -11.27
C ALA A 66 3.19 2.73 -11.74
N GLY A 67 2.22 2.12 -12.41
CA GLY A 67 2.27 0.76 -12.93
C GLY A 67 1.23 -0.18 -12.34
N LEU A 68 1.41 -1.47 -12.59
CA LEU A 68 0.55 -2.55 -12.10
C LEU A 68 0.81 -2.79 -10.61
N HIS A 69 -0.25 -2.79 -9.81
CA HIS A 69 -0.20 -2.97 -8.35
C HIS A 69 -0.57 -4.41 -7.98
N GLU A 70 -1.60 -4.95 -8.62
CA GLU A 70 -2.22 -6.21 -8.22
C GLU A 70 -2.78 -6.98 -9.44
N VAL A 71 -2.64 -8.30 -9.39
CA VAL A 71 -3.18 -9.30 -10.30
C VAL A 71 -3.67 -10.46 -9.44
N VAL A 72 -4.99 -10.59 -9.27
CA VAL A 72 -5.60 -11.59 -8.39
C VAL A 72 -6.83 -12.23 -9.02
N PHE A 73 -7.05 -13.52 -8.76
CA PHE A 73 -8.32 -14.16 -9.11
C PHE A 73 -9.39 -13.72 -8.14
N GLN A 74 -10.50 -13.22 -8.67
CA GLN A 74 -11.63 -12.76 -7.87
C GLN A 74 -12.94 -13.18 -8.54
N GLU A 75 -13.71 -14.05 -7.89
CA GLU A 75 -14.98 -14.57 -8.43
C GLU A 75 -16.00 -13.44 -8.64
N ASP A 76 -16.13 -12.55 -7.66
CA ASP A 76 -16.98 -11.35 -7.72
C ASP A 76 -16.24 -10.15 -8.33
N ALA A 77 -15.40 -10.38 -9.34
CA ALA A 77 -14.77 -9.27 -10.05
C ALA A 77 -15.85 -8.39 -10.70
N PRO A 78 -15.69 -7.05 -10.69
CA PRO A 78 -16.63 -6.16 -11.34
C PRO A 78 -16.78 -6.53 -12.82
N ALA A 79 -17.98 -6.29 -13.35
CA ALA A 79 -18.30 -6.56 -14.74
C ALA A 79 -17.27 -5.93 -15.69
N LEU A 80 -17.09 -6.57 -16.85
CA LEU A 80 -16.18 -6.09 -17.88
C LEU A 80 -16.52 -4.63 -18.25
N ALA A 81 -15.57 -3.75 -17.98
CA ALA A 81 -15.63 -2.33 -18.30
C ALA A 81 -14.52 -1.96 -19.28
N ALA A 82 -14.53 -0.73 -19.77
CA ALA A 82 -13.41 -0.21 -20.55
C ALA A 82 -12.12 -0.30 -19.73
N VAL A 83 -11.08 -0.91 -20.31
CA VAL A 83 -9.77 -1.04 -19.67
C VAL A 83 -9.12 0.34 -19.60
N PRO A 84 -8.77 0.85 -18.40
CA PRO A 84 -8.04 2.11 -18.24
C PRO A 84 -6.68 2.08 -18.95
N ASP A 85 -6.21 3.23 -19.44
CA ASP A 85 -4.97 3.31 -20.24
C ASP A 85 -3.76 2.76 -19.48
N CYS A 86 -3.62 3.07 -18.20
CA CYS A 86 -2.54 2.57 -17.34
C CYS A 86 -2.55 1.04 -17.15
N LEU A 87 -3.66 0.36 -17.45
CA LEU A 87 -3.80 -1.10 -17.36
C LEU A 87 -3.86 -1.80 -18.73
N ARG A 88 -3.88 -1.04 -19.82
CA ARG A 88 -4.08 -1.57 -21.18
C ARG A 88 -3.00 -2.58 -21.55
N GLU A 89 -1.74 -2.28 -21.24
CA GLU A 89 -0.62 -3.16 -21.56
C GLU A 89 -0.60 -4.42 -20.69
N ALA A 90 -0.87 -4.29 -19.39
CA ALA A 90 -1.01 -5.44 -18.49
C ALA A 90 -2.13 -6.38 -18.95
N HIS A 91 -3.30 -5.82 -19.29
CA HIS A 91 -4.42 -6.57 -19.82
C HIS A 91 -4.05 -7.29 -21.12
N ARG A 92 -3.38 -6.60 -22.07
CA ARG A 92 -2.94 -7.19 -23.34
C ARG A 92 -1.99 -8.36 -23.14
N GLN A 93 -0.94 -8.19 -22.31
CA GLN A 93 0.05 -9.25 -22.08
C GLN A 93 -0.52 -10.43 -21.30
N LEU A 94 -1.40 -10.19 -20.32
CA LEU A 94 -2.10 -11.27 -19.61
C LEU A 94 -3.02 -12.05 -20.56
N SER A 95 -3.76 -11.38 -21.44
CA SER A 95 -4.52 -12.06 -22.50
C SER A 95 -3.63 -12.92 -23.39
N ALA A 96 -2.48 -12.40 -23.83
CA ALA A 96 -1.51 -13.15 -24.64
C ALA A 96 -0.89 -14.34 -23.88
N TYR A 97 -0.65 -14.20 -22.57
CA TYR A 97 -0.17 -15.28 -21.71
C TYR A 97 -1.16 -16.45 -21.66
N PHE A 98 -2.45 -16.14 -21.42
CA PHE A 98 -3.50 -17.17 -21.46
C PHE A 98 -3.74 -17.72 -22.87
N GLY A 99 -3.50 -16.91 -23.90
CA GLY A 99 -3.46 -17.32 -25.30
C GLY A 99 -2.24 -18.16 -25.70
N ARG A 100 -1.27 -18.36 -24.79
CA ARG A 100 0.01 -19.07 -25.01
C ARG A 100 0.96 -18.40 -26.01
N GLU A 101 0.76 -17.11 -26.28
CA GLU A 101 1.57 -16.30 -27.20
C GLU A 101 2.71 -15.57 -26.47
N LEU A 102 2.62 -15.46 -25.14
CA LEU A 102 3.58 -14.76 -24.29
C LEU A 102 4.05 -15.65 -23.13
N ARG A 103 5.34 -15.59 -22.81
CA ARG A 103 5.96 -16.35 -21.71
C ARG A 103 6.67 -15.49 -20.68
N GLU A 104 7.06 -14.27 -21.06
CA GLU A 104 7.72 -13.30 -20.18
C GLU A 104 6.97 -11.97 -20.26
N PHE A 105 6.68 -11.40 -19.09
CA PHE A 105 6.00 -10.12 -18.97
C PHE A 105 7.01 -8.97 -19.02
N ASP A 106 6.69 -7.94 -19.79
CA ASP A 106 7.41 -6.67 -19.83
C ASP A 106 6.45 -5.56 -19.36
N LEU A 107 6.26 -5.48 -18.05
CA LEU A 107 5.27 -4.61 -17.43
C LEU A 107 5.95 -3.67 -16.43
N VAL A 108 5.52 -2.41 -16.43
CA VAL A 108 5.87 -1.47 -15.37
C VAL A 108 5.10 -1.87 -14.11
N LEU A 109 5.83 -2.23 -13.06
CA LEU A 109 5.28 -2.64 -11.77
C LEU A 109 5.43 -1.52 -10.76
N ALA A 110 4.36 -1.20 -10.05
CA ALA A 110 4.45 -0.25 -8.96
C ALA A 110 5.16 -0.87 -7.73
N PRO A 111 5.65 -0.03 -6.80
CA PRO A 111 6.20 -0.51 -5.54
C PRO A 111 5.19 -1.37 -4.77
N LEU A 112 5.62 -2.56 -4.35
CA LEU A 112 4.76 -3.49 -3.62
C LEU A 112 4.63 -3.09 -2.14
N ALA A 113 3.38 -2.96 -1.69
CA ALA A 113 3.06 -2.87 -0.28
C ALA A 113 3.27 -4.22 0.41
N GLY A 114 3.97 -4.22 1.54
CA GLY A 114 4.28 -5.43 2.29
C GLY A 114 5.37 -5.20 3.33
N THR A 115 5.72 -6.24 4.07
CA THR A 115 6.90 -6.25 4.94
C THR A 115 8.18 -6.35 4.10
N GLU A 116 9.32 -5.97 4.68
CA GLU A 116 10.63 -6.18 4.05
C GLU A 116 10.85 -7.65 3.66
N PHE A 117 10.44 -8.59 4.53
CA PHE A 117 10.57 -10.02 4.27
C PHE A 117 9.72 -10.45 3.06
N GLN A 118 8.45 -10.02 2.99
CA GLN A 118 7.57 -10.30 1.85
C GLN A 118 8.15 -9.76 0.54
N ARG A 119 8.59 -8.50 0.51
CA ARG A 119 9.21 -7.90 -0.69
C ARG A 119 10.43 -8.68 -1.16
N ARG A 120 11.28 -9.14 -0.23
CA ARG A 120 12.44 -9.97 -0.55
C ARG A 120 12.04 -11.32 -1.14
N VAL A 121 11.01 -11.97 -0.59
CA VAL A 121 10.46 -13.21 -1.16
C VAL A 121 9.93 -12.97 -2.58
N TRP A 122 9.09 -11.94 -2.77
CA TRP A 122 8.52 -11.63 -4.09
C TRP A 122 9.56 -11.20 -5.13
N ALA A 123 10.68 -10.61 -4.69
CA ALA A 123 11.80 -10.32 -5.57
C ALA A 123 12.53 -11.60 -6.01
N ALA A 124 12.68 -12.58 -5.11
CA ALA A 124 13.31 -13.86 -5.45
C ALA A 124 12.47 -14.69 -6.44
N LEU A 125 11.13 -14.58 -6.39
CA LEU A 125 10.21 -15.26 -7.31
C LEU A 125 10.45 -14.91 -8.79
N VAL A 126 10.95 -13.70 -9.09
CA VAL A 126 11.28 -13.28 -10.46
C VAL A 126 12.35 -14.19 -11.11
N GLY A 127 13.15 -14.88 -10.31
CA GLY A 127 14.11 -15.88 -10.79
C GLY A 127 13.48 -17.19 -11.29
N VAL A 128 12.24 -17.49 -10.90
CA VAL A 128 11.53 -18.71 -11.31
C VAL A 128 10.96 -18.51 -12.71
N LYS A 129 11.70 -18.96 -13.72
CA LYS A 129 11.32 -18.80 -15.13
C LYS A 129 10.14 -19.68 -15.52
N HIS A 130 9.42 -19.28 -16.57
CA HIS A 130 8.30 -20.04 -17.11
C HIS A 130 8.65 -21.52 -17.36
N GLY A 131 7.76 -22.42 -16.94
CA GLY A 131 7.95 -23.87 -17.03
C GLY A 131 8.95 -24.45 -16.02
N ARG A 132 9.45 -23.65 -15.07
CA ARG A 132 10.31 -24.09 -13.96
C ARG A 132 9.59 -23.95 -12.64
N THR A 133 10.11 -24.66 -11.63
CA THR A 133 9.62 -24.61 -10.26
C THR A 133 10.80 -24.42 -9.30
N ALA A 134 10.53 -23.83 -8.15
CA ALA A 134 11.45 -23.76 -7.02
C ALA A 134 10.69 -24.17 -5.76
N SER A 135 11.32 -24.91 -4.86
CA SER A 135 10.71 -25.21 -3.57
C SER A 135 10.80 -24.00 -2.64
N TYR A 136 9.92 -23.94 -1.63
CA TYR A 136 10.03 -22.92 -0.58
C TYR A 136 11.37 -22.99 0.16
N LEU A 137 12.00 -24.17 0.23
CA LEU A 137 13.33 -24.32 0.81
C LEU A 137 14.42 -23.70 -0.09
N ASP A 138 14.31 -23.82 -1.41
CA ASP A 138 15.24 -23.20 -2.35
C ASP A 138 15.22 -21.67 -2.21
N LEU A 139 14.02 -21.09 -2.18
CA LEU A 139 13.84 -19.66 -1.94
C LEU A 139 14.35 -19.24 -0.55
N ALA A 140 14.04 -20.02 0.49
CA ALA A 140 14.51 -19.75 1.85
C ALA A 140 16.05 -19.75 1.94
N ARG A 141 16.71 -20.68 1.25
CA ARG A 141 18.18 -20.74 1.16
C ARG A 141 18.74 -19.55 0.39
N GLN A 142 18.17 -19.19 -0.75
CA GLN A 142 18.58 -18.02 -1.53
C GLN A 142 18.49 -16.72 -0.70
N LEU A 143 17.51 -16.62 0.20
CA LEU A 143 17.32 -15.47 1.07
C LEU A 143 18.21 -15.48 2.33
N GLY A 144 19.08 -16.49 2.51
CA GLY A 144 19.91 -16.66 3.70
C GLY A 144 19.12 -17.03 4.96
N ALA A 145 17.91 -17.57 4.79
CA ALA A 145 16.96 -17.83 5.87
C ALA A 145 16.39 -19.25 5.78
N ALA A 146 17.25 -20.27 5.72
CA ALA A 146 16.85 -21.67 5.52
C ALA A 146 15.82 -22.20 6.55
N GLY A 147 15.76 -21.63 7.76
CA GLY A 147 14.76 -21.95 8.78
C GLY A 147 13.37 -21.33 8.54
N ALA A 148 13.22 -20.42 7.58
CA ALA A 148 12.02 -19.63 7.36
C ALA A 148 11.07 -20.20 6.28
N VAL A 149 11.15 -21.49 5.97
CA VAL A 149 10.40 -22.14 4.87
C VAL A 149 8.89 -21.86 4.94
N ARG A 150 8.28 -21.97 6.13
CA ARG A 150 6.84 -21.68 6.31
C ARG A 150 6.51 -20.21 6.08
N ALA A 151 7.38 -19.30 6.53
CA ALA A 151 7.20 -17.87 6.32
C ALA A 151 7.33 -17.50 4.84
N VAL A 152 8.23 -18.16 4.10
CA VAL A 152 8.33 -18.03 2.63
C VAL A 152 7.02 -18.47 1.97
N GLY A 153 6.47 -19.64 2.35
CA GLY A 153 5.18 -20.10 1.82
C GLY A 153 4.03 -19.13 2.11
N ALA A 154 3.98 -18.58 3.32
CA ALA A 154 2.99 -17.56 3.69
C ALA A 154 3.16 -16.26 2.88
N ALA A 155 4.40 -15.80 2.69
CA ALA A 155 4.69 -14.63 1.86
C ALA A 155 4.31 -14.87 0.39
N ASN A 156 4.55 -16.07 -0.15
CA ASN A 156 4.12 -16.45 -1.48
C ASN A 156 2.60 -16.39 -1.65
N GLY A 157 1.84 -16.91 -0.67
CA GLY A 157 0.38 -16.84 -0.67
C GLY A 157 -0.20 -15.42 -0.56
N GLN A 158 0.63 -14.43 -0.20
CA GLN A 158 0.27 -13.02 -0.11
C GLN A 158 0.83 -12.19 -1.28
N ASN A 159 1.34 -12.84 -2.33
CA ASN A 159 1.88 -12.16 -3.50
C ASN A 159 0.77 -11.42 -4.26
N PRO A 160 0.83 -10.08 -4.36
CA PRO A 160 -0.21 -9.31 -5.05
C PRO A 160 -0.10 -9.41 -6.58
N LEU A 161 1.02 -9.85 -7.14
CA LEU A 161 1.26 -9.88 -8.59
C LEU A 161 1.30 -11.32 -9.11
N LEU A 162 0.22 -12.08 -8.95
CA LEU A 162 0.16 -13.46 -9.44
C LEU A 162 0.49 -13.53 -10.94
N LEU A 163 1.12 -14.63 -11.36
CA LEU A 163 1.61 -14.90 -12.73
C LEU A 163 2.78 -14.02 -13.18
N VAL A 164 2.70 -12.71 -12.92
CA VAL A 164 3.72 -11.72 -13.28
C VAL A 164 4.94 -11.84 -12.38
N ARG A 165 4.71 -12.10 -11.08
CA ARG A 165 5.69 -12.64 -10.14
C ARG A 165 5.20 -14.04 -9.78
N PRO A 166 5.78 -15.10 -10.36
CA PRO A 166 5.20 -16.44 -10.33
C PRO A 166 5.32 -17.13 -8.98
#